data_AF-A0AAW2P7D8-F1
#
_entry.id   AF-A0AAW2P7D8-F1
#
_cell.length_a   1.000
_cell.length_b   1.000
_cell.length_c   1.000
_cell.angle_alpha   90.00
_cell.angle_beta   90.00
_cell.angle_gamma   90.00
#
_symmetry.space_group_name_H-M   'P 1'
#
loop_
_entity.id
_entity.type
_entity.pdbx_description
1 polymer ?
#
loop_
_entity_poly.entity_id
_entity_poly.type
_entity_poly.pdbx_seq_one_letter_code
_entity_poly.pdbx_strand_id
1 'polypeptide(L)'
;MVTALNWIGIFPFTLYDTDWVGKEIYGGQAMGTPEQINLYHDGVRAGAFGLMFYVAVMGFISLFLELFIRLLGNVSRLWSVCNFIVAICMGMTVVISSMAENARDANGNALVHPPTEVKASCFALFAVLGIPQAVTYSIPFALASIYSKDGTTGQGLALGLLNLAIVIPQIIVTLISGPLDALFDGSNLPAFIWGGIAAAIGGIAAFKLPPAESHSNMQI
;
A
#
# COMPACT_ATOMS: atom_id res chain seq x y z
N MET A 1 1.81 10.34 -14.87
CA MET A 1 1.60 11.30 -13.76
C MET A 1 0.74 10.73 -12.64
N VAL A 2 -0.47 10.21 -12.92
CA VAL A 2 -1.35 9.57 -11.91
C VAL A 2 -0.67 8.39 -11.20
N THR A 3 0.10 7.58 -11.93
CA THR A 3 0.90 6.47 -11.36
C THR A 3 1.88 6.96 -10.29
N ALA A 4 2.64 8.02 -10.55
CA ALA A 4 3.63 8.54 -9.60
C ALA A 4 2.98 9.06 -8.31
N LEU A 5 1.81 9.72 -8.40
CA LEU A 5 1.07 10.20 -7.24
C LEU A 5 0.51 9.05 -6.38
N ASN A 6 0.03 7.98 -7.01
CA ASN A 6 -0.44 6.79 -6.31
C ASN A 6 0.70 6.06 -5.59
N TRP A 7 1.87 5.97 -6.25
CA TRP A 7 3.07 5.41 -5.64
C TRP A 7 3.54 6.22 -4.43
N ILE A 8 3.48 7.55 -4.47
CA ILE A 8 3.80 8.40 -3.30
C ILE A 8 2.87 8.10 -2.12
N GLY A 9 1.58 7.81 -2.36
CA GLY A 9 0.61 7.54 -1.31
C GLY A 9 0.72 6.15 -0.66
N ILE A 10 1.04 5.12 -1.43
CA ILE A 10 1.09 3.73 -0.93
C ILE A 10 2.47 3.32 -0.40
N PHE A 11 3.52 4.01 -0.83
CA PHE A 11 4.90 3.64 -0.52
C PHE A 11 5.28 3.73 0.97
N PRO A 12 4.78 4.71 1.76
CA PRO A 12 4.97 4.69 3.20
C PRO A 12 4.39 3.43 3.85
N PHE A 13 3.23 2.95 3.39
CA PHE A 13 2.69 1.67 3.88
C PHE A 13 3.61 0.50 3.54
N THR A 14 4.09 0.41 2.30
CA THR A 14 5.03 -0.65 1.90
C THR A 14 6.36 -0.62 2.68
N LEU A 15 6.79 0.55 3.16
CA LEU A 15 8.01 0.69 3.95
C LEU A 15 7.81 0.34 5.42
N TYR A 16 6.67 0.73 6.00
CA TYR A 16 6.45 0.72 7.44
C TYR A 16 5.41 -0.29 7.90
N ASP A 17 4.85 -1.11 7.02
CA ASP A 17 3.84 -2.10 7.37
C ASP A 17 4.31 -3.10 8.44
N THR A 18 5.47 -3.72 8.26
CA THR A 18 6.04 -4.69 9.20
C THR A 18 6.53 -4.02 10.49
N ASP A 19 7.08 -2.82 10.39
CA ASP A 19 7.46 -2.00 11.54
C ASP A 19 6.22 -1.58 12.35
N TRP A 20 5.12 -1.25 11.69
CA TRP A 20 3.81 -0.98 12.29
C TRP A 20 3.28 -2.20 13.03
N VAL A 21 3.36 -3.41 12.45
CA VAL A 21 2.99 -4.63 13.19
C VAL A 21 3.89 -4.84 14.41
N GLY A 22 5.20 -4.61 14.28
CA GLY A 22 6.17 -4.70 15.37
C GLY A 22 5.90 -3.75 16.53
N LYS A 23 5.69 -2.47 16.23
CA LYS A 23 5.54 -1.40 17.23
C LYS A 23 4.11 -1.21 17.70
N GLU A 24 3.18 -1.02 16.77
CA GLU A 24 1.81 -0.59 17.09
C GLU A 24 0.90 -1.77 17.42
N ILE A 25 1.11 -2.93 16.78
CA ILE A 25 0.26 -4.11 17.04
C ILE A 25 0.82 -4.97 18.17
N TYR A 26 2.12 -5.28 18.13
CA TYR A 26 2.76 -6.10 19.16
C TYR A 26 3.26 -5.28 20.34
N GLY A 27 3.39 -3.96 20.21
CA GLY A 27 3.84 -3.12 21.32
C GLY A 27 5.34 -3.18 21.60
N GLY A 28 6.12 -3.76 20.69
CA GLY A 28 7.55 -3.87 20.81
C GLY A 28 8.25 -2.55 20.49
N GLN A 29 9.51 -2.44 20.90
CA GLN A 29 10.36 -1.30 20.56
C GLN A 29 11.66 -1.80 19.97
N ALA A 30 12.03 -1.29 18.78
CA ALA A 30 13.26 -1.66 18.09
C ALA A 30 14.53 -1.28 18.87
N MET A 31 14.44 -0.26 19.74
CA MET A 31 15.51 0.17 20.65
C MET A 31 14.98 0.25 22.08
N GLY A 32 14.62 -0.90 22.66
CA GLY A 32 14.08 -0.99 24.01
C GLY A 32 14.82 -2.02 24.89
N THR A 33 14.14 -2.48 25.92
CA THR A 33 14.58 -3.63 26.73
C THR A 33 14.62 -4.92 25.89
N PRO A 34 15.39 -5.95 26.29
CA PRO A 34 15.45 -7.22 25.55
C PRO A 34 14.07 -7.87 25.31
N GLU A 35 13.14 -7.70 26.25
CA GLU A 35 11.77 -8.18 26.13
C GLU A 35 10.97 -7.40 25.07
N GLN A 36 11.10 -6.07 25.02
CA GLN A 36 10.48 -5.24 23.99
C GLN A 36 11.05 -5.49 22.59
N ILE A 37 12.35 -5.78 22.50
CA ILE A 37 13.01 -6.12 21.24
C ILE A 37 12.51 -7.48 20.73
N ASN A 38 12.40 -8.48 21.61
CA ASN A 38 11.84 -9.79 21.25
C ASN A 38 10.40 -9.66 20.75
N LEU A 39 9.57 -8.88 21.45
CA LEU A 39 8.18 -8.64 21.07
C LEU A 39 8.07 -7.90 19.72
N TYR A 40 9.00 -6.97 19.45
CA TYR A 40 9.11 -6.31 18.15
C TYR A 40 9.48 -7.32 17.05
N HIS A 41 10.46 -8.20 17.27
CA HIS A 41 10.82 -9.24 16.29
C HIS A 41 9.68 -10.20 16.01
N ASP A 42 8.90 -10.59 17.02
CA ASP A 42 7.72 -11.43 16.85
C ASP A 42 6.63 -10.71 16.05
N GLY A 43 6.45 -9.41 16.28
CA GLY A 43 5.55 -8.58 15.49
C GLY A 43 6.01 -8.43 14.03
N VAL A 44 7.30 -8.17 13.79
CA VAL A 44 7.86 -8.11 12.43
C VAL A 44 7.69 -9.46 11.72
N ARG A 45 7.90 -10.58 12.42
CA ARG A 45 7.68 -11.92 11.86
C ARG A 45 6.21 -12.16 11.51
N ALA A 46 5.29 -11.71 12.36
CA ALA A 46 3.86 -11.76 12.05
C ALA A 46 3.50 -10.86 10.86
N GLY A 47 4.07 -9.65 10.78
CA GLY A 47 3.91 -8.76 9.63
C GLY A 47 4.42 -9.39 8.33
N ALA A 48 5.58 -10.05 8.36
CA ALA A 48 6.12 -10.79 7.22
C ALA A 48 5.18 -11.95 6.79
N PHE A 49 4.52 -12.61 7.74
CA PHE A 49 3.50 -13.60 7.44
C PHE A 49 2.25 -12.96 6.80
N GLY A 50 1.83 -11.78 7.28
CA GLY A 50 0.79 -10.96 6.64
C GLY A 50 1.13 -10.61 5.19
N LEU A 51 2.38 -10.23 4.94
CA LEU A 51 2.91 -9.97 3.60
C LEU A 51 2.83 -11.19 2.66
N MET A 52 2.86 -12.42 3.18
CA MET A 52 2.63 -13.61 2.34
C MET A 52 1.21 -13.61 1.76
N PHE A 53 0.19 -13.28 2.56
CA PHE A 53 -1.19 -13.16 2.06
C PHE A 53 -1.32 -12.01 1.07
N TYR A 54 -0.68 -10.88 1.37
CA TYR A 54 -0.62 -9.72 0.48
C TYR A 54 -0.11 -10.13 -0.91
N VAL A 55 1.05 -10.79 -0.98
CA VAL A 55 1.66 -11.22 -2.25
C VAL A 55 0.84 -12.32 -2.92
N ALA A 56 0.25 -13.24 -2.16
CA ALA A 56 -0.61 -14.30 -2.73
C ALA A 56 -1.86 -13.72 -3.40
N VAL A 57 -2.57 -12.81 -2.73
CA VAL A 57 -3.74 -12.13 -3.30
C VAL A 57 -3.31 -11.25 -4.46
N MET A 58 -2.22 -10.51 -4.33
CA MET A 58 -1.70 -9.68 -5.41
C MET A 58 -1.39 -10.51 -6.66
N GLY A 59 -0.71 -11.65 -6.52
CA GLY A 59 -0.42 -12.56 -7.62
C GLY A 59 -1.70 -13.12 -8.25
N PHE A 60 -2.67 -13.52 -7.43
CA PHE A 60 -3.96 -14.00 -7.91
C PHE A 60 -4.71 -12.92 -8.72
N ILE A 61 -4.84 -11.71 -8.19
CA ILE A 61 -5.52 -10.60 -8.88
C ILE A 61 -4.79 -10.22 -10.18
N SER A 62 -3.45 -10.29 -10.20
CA SER A 62 -2.66 -10.01 -11.40
C SER A 62 -2.97 -10.99 -12.54
N LEU A 63 -3.16 -12.29 -12.25
CA LEU A 63 -3.52 -13.30 -13.26
C LEU A 63 -4.90 -13.02 -13.90
N PHE A 64 -5.84 -12.46 -13.14
CA PHE A 64 -7.21 -12.19 -13.58
C PHE A 64 -7.46 -10.71 -13.87
N LEU A 65 -6.41 -9.89 -13.96
CA LEU A 65 -6.54 -8.44 -14.08
C LEU A 65 -7.37 -8.02 -15.31
N GLU A 66 -7.13 -8.66 -16.45
CA GLU A 66 -7.90 -8.39 -17.68
C GLU A 66 -9.40 -8.67 -17.50
N LEU A 67 -9.74 -9.74 -16.76
CA LEU A 67 -11.12 -10.09 -16.47
C LEU A 67 -11.77 -9.01 -15.58
N PHE A 68 -11.08 -8.53 -14.55
CA PHE A 68 -11.57 -7.46 -13.69
C PHE A 68 -11.74 -6.13 -14.43
N ILE A 69 -10.80 -5.77 -15.32
CA ILE A 69 -10.92 -4.58 -16.16
C ILE A 69 -12.15 -4.67 -17.06
N ARG A 70 -12.38 -5.83 -17.71
CA ARG A 70 -13.56 -6.05 -18.57
C ARG A 70 -14.86 -6.03 -17.77
N LEU A 71 -14.88 -6.61 -16.58
CA LEU A 71 -16.06 -6.67 -15.71
C LEU A 71 -16.46 -5.28 -15.19
N LEU A 72 -15.50 -4.44 -14.84
CA LEU A 72 -15.74 -3.04 -14.43
C LEU A 72 -15.95 -2.09 -15.62
N GLY A 73 -15.61 -2.55 -16.83
CA GLY A 73 -15.81 -1.88 -18.11
C GLY A 73 -14.87 -0.70 -18.39
N ASN A 74 -14.13 -0.20 -17.39
CA ASN A 74 -13.21 0.92 -17.57
C ASN A 74 -12.07 0.86 -16.55
N VAL A 75 -10.84 1.08 -17.03
CA VAL A 75 -9.61 1.17 -16.23
C VAL A 75 -9.70 2.27 -15.16
N SER A 76 -10.33 3.41 -15.46
CA SER A 76 -10.53 4.52 -14.50
C SER A 76 -11.43 4.11 -13.32
N ARG A 77 -12.49 3.30 -13.56
CA ARG A 77 -13.33 2.78 -12.47
C ARG A 77 -12.58 1.80 -11.58
N LEU A 78 -11.80 0.89 -12.18
CA LEU A 78 -10.94 -0.03 -11.42
C LEU A 78 -9.95 0.75 -10.56
N TRP A 79 -9.28 1.76 -11.13
CA TRP A 79 -8.38 2.64 -10.41
C TRP A 79 -9.04 3.37 -9.24
N SER A 80 -10.24 3.92 -9.45
CA SER A 80 -11.01 4.60 -8.40
C SER A 80 -11.37 3.64 -7.27
N VAL A 81 -11.89 2.44 -7.59
CA VAL A 81 -12.20 1.40 -6.59
C VAL A 81 -10.96 1.01 -5.79
N CYS A 82 -9.83 0.78 -6.44
CA CYS A 82 -8.57 0.46 -5.77
C CYS A 82 -8.11 1.57 -4.82
N ASN A 83 -8.23 2.84 -5.22
CA ASN A 83 -7.88 3.97 -4.37
C ASN A 83 -8.80 4.08 -3.13
N PHE A 84 -10.10 3.82 -3.29
CA PHE A 84 -11.01 3.76 -2.14
C PHE A 84 -10.69 2.59 -1.20
N ILE A 85 -10.34 1.41 -1.74
CA ILE A 85 -9.89 0.27 -0.93
C ILE A 85 -8.65 0.66 -0.11
N VAL A 86 -7.65 1.29 -0.74
CA VAL A 86 -6.45 1.78 -0.03
C VAL A 86 -6.84 2.77 1.06
N ALA A 87 -7.69 3.76 0.78
CA ALA A 87 -8.12 4.75 1.77
C ALA A 87 -8.81 4.10 2.97
N ILE A 88 -9.71 3.13 2.73
CA ILE A 88 -10.38 2.37 3.80
C ILE A 88 -9.38 1.57 4.61
N CYS A 89 -8.46 0.85 3.95
CA CYS A 89 -7.43 0.07 4.63
C CYS A 89 -6.51 0.95 5.49
N MET A 90 -6.13 2.14 5.00
CA MET A 90 -5.34 3.10 5.80
C MET A 90 -6.13 3.65 6.99
N GLY A 91 -7.45 3.79 6.91
CA GLY A 91 -8.27 4.09 8.08
C GLY A 91 -8.33 2.92 9.07
N MET A 92 -8.42 1.69 8.54
CA MET A 92 -8.47 0.48 9.34
C MET A 92 -7.16 0.22 10.10
N THR A 93 -5.99 0.63 9.59
CA THR A 93 -4.73 0.49 10.36
C THR A 93 -4.78 1.27 11.67
N VAL A 94 -5.37 2.47 11.67
CA VAL A 94 -5.58 3.27 12.89
C VAL A 94 -6.52 2.56 13.87
N VAL A 95 -7.61 1.99 13.36
CA VAL A 95 -8.57 1.24 14.19
C VAL A 95 -7.92 0.01 14.81
N ILE A 96 -7.17 -0.76 14.03
CA ILE A 96 -6.50 -1.98 14.51
C ILE A 96 -5.41 -1.62 15.53
N SER A 97 -4.66 -0.54 15.33
CA SER A 97 -3.71 -0.03 16.34
C SER A 97 -4.39 0.41 17.62
N SER A 98 -5.50 1.13 17.54
CA SER A 98 -6.26 1.52 18.74
C SER A 98 -6.84 0.30 19.47
N MET A 99 -7.28 -0.74 18.75
CA MET A 99 -7.69 -2.01 19.36
C MET A 99 -6.53 -2.72 20.07
N ALA A 100 -5.33 -2.69 19.48
CA ALA A 100 -4.12 -3.25 20.09
C ALA A 100 -3.72 -2.49 21.36
N GLU A 101 -3.76 -1.16 21.32
CA GLU A 101 -3.47 -0.28 22.46
C GLU A 101 -4.46 -0.51 23.61
N ASN A 102 -5.77 -0.48 23.33
CA ASN A 102 -6.80 -0.73 24.33
C ASN A 102 -6.66 -2.12 24.99
N ALA A 103 -6.28 -3.14 24.23
CA ALA A 103 -6.04 -4.49 24.75
C ALA A 103 -4.79 -4.56 25.66
N ARG A 104 -3.79 -3.71 25.42
CA ARG A 104 -2.59 -3.60 26.26
C ARG A 104 -2.86 -2.82 27.53
N ASP A 105 -3.61 -1.73 27.44
CA ASP A 105 -4.02 -0.92 28.60
C ASP A 105 -4.90 -1.73 29.56
N ALA A 106 -5.83 -2.53 29.01
CA ALA A 106 -6.66 -3.44 29.80
C ALA A 106 -5.84 -4.50 30.58
N ASN A 107 -4.66 -4.86 30.07
CA ASN A 107 -3.72 -5.78 30.70
C ASN A 107 -2.63 -5.06 31.52
N GLY A 108 -2.78 -3.75 31.80
CA GLY A 108 -1.85 -2.98 32.62
C GLY A 108 -0.48 -2.75 31.97
N ASN A 109 -0.43 -2.55 30.65
CA ASN A 109 0.79 -2.39 29.86
C ASN A 109 1.74 -3.59 29.87
N ALA A 110 1.22 -4.78 30.18
CA ALA A 110 2.00 -6.00 30.07
C ALA A 110 2.43 -6.25 28.62
N LEU A 111 3.69 -6.63 28.42
CA LEU A 111 4.31 -6.99 27.13
C LEU A 111 3.79 -8.35 26.63
N VAL A 112 2.48 -8.47 26.47
CA VAL A 112 1.80 -9.71 26.08
C VAL A 112 1.41 -9.63 24.61
N HIS A 113 1.41 -10.79 23.95
CA HIS A 113 1.02 -10.90 22.54
C HIS A 113 -0.40 -10.36 22.31
N PRO A 114 -0.64 -9.68 21.16
CA PRO A 114 -1.94 -9.09 20.90
C PRO A 114 -3.02 -10.17 20.73
N PRO A 115 -4.29 -9.85 21.04
CA PRO A 115 -5.40 -10.77 20.89
C PRO A 115 -5.50 -11.34 19.47
N THR A 116 -6.03 -12.57 19.35
CA THR A 116 -6.20 -13.22 18.05
C THR A 116 -7.05 -12.39 17.08
N GLU A 117 -8.02 -11.62 17.60
CA GLU A 117 -8.87 -10.73 16.80
C GLU A 117 -8.09 -9.62 16.11
N VAL A 118 -7.14 -9.00 16.82
CA VAL A 118 -6.27 -7.94 16.27
C VAL A 118 -5.34 -8.51 15.20
N LYS A 119 -4.75 -9.70 15.45
CA LYS A 119 -3.90 -10.39 14.46
C LYS A 119 -4.68 -10.78 13.21
N ALA A 120 -5.89 -11.32 13.37
CA ALA A 120 -6.76 -11.69 12.25
C ALA A 120 -7.14 -10.46 11.40
N SER A 121 -7.48 -9.35 12.06
CA SER A 121 -7.80 -8.08 11.40
C SER A 121 -6.60 -7.52 10.63
N CYS A 122 -5.41 -7.61 11.21
CA CYS A 122 -4.16 -7.24 10.56
C CYS A 122 -3.92 -8.08 9.29
N PHE A 123 -4.02 -9.42 9.37
CA PHE A 123 -3.84 -10.28 8.18
C PHE A 123 -4.91 -10.08 7.11
N ALA A 124 -6.15 -9.83 7.51
CA ALA A 124 -7.22 -9.48 6.57
C ALA A 124 -6.91 -8.18 5.83
N LEU A 125 -6.40 -7.17 6.54
CA LEU A 125 -5.98 -5.90 5.96
C LEU A 125 -4.85 -6.10 4.91
N PHE A 126 -3.83 -6.89 5.23
CA PHE A 126 -2.78 -7.26 4.27
C PHE A 126 -3.33 -7.96 3.04
N ALA A 127 -4.22 -8.94 3.21
CA ALA A 127 -4.84 -9.65 2.10
C ALA A 127 -5.62 -8.70 1.18
N VAL A 128 -6.44 -7.81 1.75
CA VAL A 128 -7.25 -6.85 0.98
C VAL A 128 -6.36 -5.83 0.25
N LEU A 129 -5.29 -5.35 0.87
CA LEU A 129 -4.34 -4.42 0.23
C LEU A 129 -3.57 -5.04 -0.94
N GLY A 130 -3.48 -6.37 -1.04
CA GLY A 130 -2.92 -7.05 -2.21
C GLY A 130 -3.70 -6.76 -3.51
N ILE A 131 -5.01 -6.51 -3.41
CA ILE A 131 -5.89 -6.22 -4.56
C ILE A 131 -5.49 -4.92 -5.27
N PRO A 132 -5.51 -3.74 -4.62
CA PRO A 132 -5.10 -2.49 -5.25
C PRO A 132 -3.62 -2.50 -5.67
N GLN A 133 -2.77 -3.29 -4.99
CA GLN A 133 -1.37 -3.37 -5.38
C GLN A 133 -1.16 -4.09 -6.72
N ALA A 134 -1.90 -5.18 -6.98
CA ALA A 134 -1.83 -5.86 -8.26
C ALA A 134 -2.14 -4.91 -9.43
N VAL A 135 -3.17 -4.09 -9.26
CA VAL A 135 -3.57 -3.07 -10.25
C VAL A 135 -2.46 -2.02 -10.43
N THR A 136 -1.89 -1.55 -9.34
CA THR A 136 -0.83 -0.52 -9.34
C THR A 136 0.45 -1.00 -10.03
N TYR A 137 0.81 -2.28 -9.86
CA TYR A 137 2.04 -2.86 -10.41
C TYR A 137 1.87 -3.40 -11.83
N SER A 138 0.65 -3.71 -12.27
CA SER A 138 0.44 -4.28 -13.60
C SER A 138 -0.02 -3.25 -14.64
N ILE A 139 -0.96 -2.35 -14.31
CA ILE A 139 -1.58 -1.46 -15.32
C ILE A 139 -0.58 -0.49 -15.97
N PRO A 140 0.26 0.27 -15.22
CA PRO A 140 1.17 1.23 -15.83
C PRO A 140 2.18 0.58 -16.78
N PHE A 141 2.67 -0.60 -16.41
CA PHE A 141 3.64 -1.36 -17.19
C PHE A 141 3.00 -1.94 -18.46
N ALA A 142 1.77 -2.46 -18.35
CA ALA A 142 1.00 -2.92 -19.50
C ALA A 142 0.73 -1.77 -20.49
N LEU A 143 0.28 -0.61 -19.99
CA LEU A 143 0.03 0.57 -20.83
C LEU A 143 1.32 1.06 -21.50
N ALA A 144 2.41 1.22 -20.76
CA ALA A 144 3.70 1.63 -21.33
C ALA A 144 4.18 0.66 -22.41
N SER A 145 3.95 -0.64 -22.24
CA SER A 145 4.27 -1.65 -23.23
C SER A 145 3.38 -1.60 -24.47
N ILE A 146 2.10 -1.22 -24.35
CA ILE A 146 1.18 -1.11 -25.49
C ILE A 146 1.52 0.15 -26.30
N TYR A 147 1.66 1.30 -25.65
CA TYR A 147 1.95 2.58 -26.33
C TYR A 147 3.33 2.64 -27.00
N SER A 148 4.30 1.84 -26.52
CA SER A 148 5.64 1.76 -27.13
C SER A 148 5.75 0.80 -28.31
N LYS A 149 4.70 0.02 -28.61
CA LYS A 149 4.71 -0.84 -29.81
C LYS A 149 4.65 -0.06 -31.11
N ASP A 150 3.95 1.07 -31.12
CA ASP A 150 3.73 1.90 -32.32
C ASP A 150 4.68 3.11 -32.40
N GLY A 151 5.52 3.31 -31.38
CA GLY A 151 6.48 4.41 -31.30
C GLY A 151 7.88 4.05 -31.82
N THR A 152 8.66 5.05 -32.20
CA THR A 152 10.09 4.91 -32.55
C THR A 152 10.98 4.54 -31.34
N THR A 153 10.43 4.62 -30.13
CA THR A 153 11.10 4.28 -28.88
C THR A 153 10.84 2.82 -28.54
N GLY A 154 11.87 1.97 -28.57
CA GLY A 154 11.74 0.55 -28.28
C GLY A 154 11.12 0.26 -26.91
N GLN A 155 10.34 -0.82 -26.82
CA GLN A 155 9.57 -1.24 -25.64
C GLN A 155 10.39 -1.25 -24.33
N GLY A 156 11.65 -1.72 -24.38
CA GLY A 156 12.53 -1.75 -23.22
C GLY A 156 12.90 -0.35 -22.69
N LEU A 157 13.09 0.64 -23.57
CA LEU A 157 13.43 2.01 -23.18
C LEU A 157 12.23 2.71 -22.52
N ALA A 158 11.01 2.50 -23.04
CA ALA A 158 9.79 3.03 -22.44
C ALA A 158 9.55 2.47 -21.03
N LEU A 159 9.75 1.16 -20.83
CA LEU A 159 9.66 0.53 -19.51
C LEU A 159 10.77 1.02 -18.57
N GLY A 160 11.99 1.25 -19.09
CA GLY A 160 13.09 1.84 -18.33
C GLY A 160 12.78 3.27 -17.84
N LEU A 161 12.22 4.12 -18.71
CA LEU A 161 11.80 5.47 -18.35
C LEU A 161 10.66 5.46 -17.33
N LEU A 162 9.71 4.52 -17.45
CA LEU A 162 8.64 4.33 -16.46
C LEU A 162 9.21 4.01 -15.08
N ASN A 163 10.18 3.09 -15.00
CA ASN A 163 10.85 2.76 -13.74
C ASN A 163 11.60 3.96 -13.14
N LEU A 164 12.29 4.76 -13.96
CA LEU A 164 12.93 5.98 -13.49
C LEU A 164 11.92 7.01 -12.95
N ALA A 165 10.79 7.15 -13.62
CA ALA A 165 9.70 8.03 -13.19
C ALA A 165 9.04 7.58 -11.88
N ILE A 166 9.16 6.30 -11.52
CA ILE A 166 8.66 5.75 -10.25
C ILE A 166 9.75 5.87 -9.16
N VAL A 167 11.00 5.50 -9.48
CA VAL A 167 12.07 5.39 -8.47
C VAL A 167 12.54 6.76 -7.97
N ILE A 168 12.55 7.79 -8.82
CA ILE A 168 13.00 9.13 -8.41
C ILE A 168 12.07 9.69 -7.32
N PRO A 169 10.73 9.71 -7.49
CA PRO A 169 9.82 10.05 -6.39
C PRO A 169 9.97 9.15 -5.16
N GLN A 170 10.17 7.84 -5.34
CA GLN A 170 10.35 6.91 -4.22
C GLN A 170 11.56 7.29 -3.37
N ILE A 171 12.71 7.59 -3.99
CA ILE A 171 13.93 8.03 -3.28
C ILE A 171 13.65 9.27 -2.45
N ILE A 172 12.93 10.25 -3.01
CA ILE A 172 12.57 11.49 -2.30
C ILE A 172 11.68 11.18 -1.09
N VAL A 173 10.67 10.32 -1.25
CA VAL A 173 9.77 9.93 -0.16
C VAL A 173 10.54 9.20 0.95
N THR A 174 11.41 8.24 0.62
CA THR A 174 12.23 7.52 1.62
C THR A 174 13.15 8.45 2.39
N LEU A 175 13.75 9.43 1.72
CA LEU A 175 14.65 10.39 2.37
C LEU A 175 13.91 11.32 3.34
N ILE A 176 12.64 11.63 3.04
CA ILE A 176 11.81 12.49 3.87
C ILE A 176 11.12 11.70 4.98
N SER A 177 10.79 10.43 4.75
CA SER A 177 10.01 9.62 5.70
C SER A 177 10.78 9.39 7.01
N GLY A 178 12.07 9.05 6.97
CA GLY A 178 12.87 8.82 8.19
C GLY A 178 12.88 10.03 9.16
N PRO A 179 13.19 11.26 8.69
CA PRO A 179 13.07 12.47 9.51
C PRO A 179 11.64 12.77 9.98
N LEU A 180 10.64 12.45 9.15
CA LEU A 180 9.23 12.68 9.47
C LEU A 180 8.75 11.72 10.57
N ASP A 181 9.14 10.45 10.54
CA ASP A 181 8.81 9.49 11.58
C ASP A 181 9.47 9.85 12.91
N ALA A 182 10.72 10.36 12.88
CA ALA A 182 11.41 10.86 14.06
C ALA A 182 10.71 12.08 14.70
N LEU A 183 9.99 12.88 13.89
CA LEU A 183 9.17 14.01 14.38
C LEU A 183 7.84 13.56 15.02
N PHE A 184 7.36 12.36 14.70
CA PHE A 184 6.12 11.77 15.24
C PHE A 184 6.39 10.63 16.23
N ASP A 185 7.45 10.76 17.03
CA ASP A 185 7.82 9.81 18.09
C ASP A 185 8.03 8.36 17.59
N GLY A 186 8.34 8.20 16.29
CA GLY A 186 8.52 6.90 15.65
C GLY A 186 7.23 6.12 15.40
N SER A 187 6.06 6.76 15.49
CA SER A 187 4.77 6.18 15.14
C SER A 187 4.52 6.21 13.64
N ASN A 188 4.07 5.08 13.10
CA ASN A 188 3.78 4.90 11.67
C ASN A 188 2.37 5.37 11.29
N LEU A 189 1.52 5.67 12.28
CA LEU A 189 0.11 6.01 12.08
C LEU A 189 -0.11 7.32 11.30
N PRO A 190 0.62 8.43 11.56
CA PRO A 190 0.44 9.67 10.80
C PRO A 190 0.73 9.46 9.31
N ALA A 191 1.76 8.69 8.97
CA ALA A 191 2.09 8.38 7.58
C ALA A 191 0.95 7.63 6.87
N PHE A 192 0.28 6.70 7.57
CA PHE A 192 -0.87 5.97 7.03
C PHE A 192 -2.08 6.87 6.85
N ILE A 193 -2.35 7.77 7.79
CA ILE A 193 -3.46 8.74 7.66
C ILE A 193 -3.24 9.65 6.45
N TRP A 194 -2.03 10.18 6.28
CA TRP A 194 -1.68 10.99 5.10
C TRP A 194 -1.81 10.18 3.80
N GLY A 195 -1.34 8.93 3.79
CA GLY A 195 -1.53 8.00 2.68
C GLY A 195 -3.00 7.74 2.36
N GLY A 196 -3.85 7.58 3.38
CA GLY A 196 -5.29 7.36 3.25
C GLY A 196 -6.02 8.58 2.69
N ILE A 197 -5.68 9.79 3.15
CA ILE A 197 -6.22 11.05 2.61
C ILE A 197 -5.81 11.23 1.15
N ALA A 198 -4.52 10.99 0.84
CA ALA A 198 -4.02 11.06 -0.53
C ALA A 198 -4.73 10.06 -1.46
N ALA A 199 -4.94 8.82 -0.99
CA ALA A 199 -5.68 7.79 -1.72
C ALA A 199 -7.15 8.16 -1.91
N ALA A 200 -7.82 8.75 -0.91
CA ALA A 200 -9.20 9.21 -1.04
C ALA A 200 -9.32 10.33 -2.09
N ILE A 201 -8.41 11.30 -2.07
CA ILE A 201 -8.34 12.37 -3.07
C ILE A 201 -8.05 11.77 -4.46
N GLY A 202 -7.12 10.82 -4.55
CA GLY A 202 -6.80 10.09 -5.78
C GLY A 202 -7.99 9.32 -6.34
N GLY A 203 -8.78 8.67 -5.49
CA GLY A 203 -10.01 7.95 -5.86
C GLY A 203 -11.10 8.88 -6.40
N ILE A 204 -11.30 10.04 -5.76
CA ILE A 204 -12.23 11.07 -6.21
C ILE A 204 -11.75 11.71 -7.53
N ALA A 205 -10.46 12.00 -7.64
CA ALA A 205 -9.85 12.54 -8.85
C ALA A 205 -9.99 11.55 -10.01
N ALA A 206 -9.73 10.26 -9.79
CA ALA A 206 -9.89 9.21 -10.81
C ALA A 206 -11.36 9.00 -11.23
N PHE A 207 -12.32 9.31 -10.35
CA PHE A 207 -13.75 9.27 -10.66
C PHE A 207 -14.23 10.51 -11.44
N LYS A 208 -13.65 11.70 -11.15
CA LYS A 208 -14.03 12.98 -11.77
C LYS A 208 -13.24 13.35 -13.01
N LEU A 209 -12.00 12.88 -13.17
CA LEU A 209 -11.23 13.04 -14.39
C LEU A 209 -11.71 11.99 -15.39
N PRO A 210 -12.42 12.37 -16.48
CA PRO A 210 -12.51 11.47 -17.61
C PRO A 210 -11.09 11.14 -18.08
N PRO A 211 -10.84 9.94 -18.62
CA PRO A 211 -9.51 9.53 -19.03
C PRO A 211 -8.92 10.62 -19.93
N ALA A 212 -7.72 11.10 -19.58
CA ALA A 212 -6.93 11.84 -20.54
C ALA A 212 -6.74 10.90 -21.74
N GLU A 213 -7.40 11.30 -22.83
CA GLU A 213 -7.34 10.74 -24.18
C GLU A 213 -8.20 9.50 -24.48
N SER A 214 -9.53 9.69 -24.49
CA SER A 214 -10.38 8.98 -25.47
C SER A 214 -10.33 9.69 -26.84
N HIS A 215 -9.13 9.85 -27.39
CA HIS A 215 -8.95 10.19 -28.80
C HIS A 215 -7.93 9.26 -29.44
N SER A 216 -8.31 7.99 -29.54
CA SER A 216 -8.26 7.30 -30.83
C SER A 216 -8.96 5.96 -30.72
N ASN A 217 -9.84 5.73 -31.68
CA ASN A 217 -10.37 4.42 -32.01
C ASN A 217 -9.23 3.40 -32.08
N MET A 218 -9.32 2.32 -31.31
CA MET A 218 -8.82 1.04 -31.79
C MET A 218 -9.72 -0.06 -31.27
N GLN A 219 -10.61 -0.47 -32.16
CA GLN A 219 -11.23 -1.77 -32.12
C GLN A 219 -10.12 -2.84 -32.16
N ILE A 220 -10.37 -3.89 -31.37
CA ILE A 220 -9.94 -5.29 -31.49
C ILE A 220 -8.95 -5.58 -32.62
#